data_AF-A0AAV4JXI6-F1
#
_entry.id   AF-A0AAV4JXI6-F1
#
_cell.length_a   1.000
_cell.length_b   1.000
_cell.length_c   1.000
_cell.angle_alpha   90.00
_cell.angle_beta   90.00
_cell.angle_gamma   90.00
#
_symmetry.space_group_name_H-M   'P 1'
#
loop_
_entity.id
_entity.type
_entity.pdbx_description
1 polymer ?
#
loop_
_entity_poly.entity_id
_entity_poly.type
_entity_poly.pdbx_seq_one_letter_code
_entity_poly.pdbx_strand_id
1 'polypeptide(L)'
;LLLDALYNPSSKIGSEHKTKYIYLLAYSVSVVETHRRGKGRRLNKEELKTTTQAIEKTHSLFASYKSSSDLIAEVATLFTSIKFPVVAMGILHWVDLTVSEPNFFKLNTDHTPLHLVLVDEVVSNHPLLHQRALDLLIRLFEDSYNDLDVLVRLELKKMLLDRMLHLLHRGCVIPVVSFITKCVDNTDMSLLRHFVTELLDMIAPPYTVEFVQLLLPLIENKAVTDTLRTSDGKDPVSEFINHCQANFVNPT
;
A
#
# COMPACT_ATOMS: atom_id res chain seq x y z
N LEU A 1 -6.16 13.60 14.31
CA LEU A 1 -7.37 14.31 14.80
C LEU A 1 -8.33 14.67 13.66
N LEU A 2 -8.03 15.62 12.76
CA LEU A 2 -8.98 16.02 11.70
C LEU A 2 -9.32 14.87 10.73
N LEU A 3 -8.31 14.12 10.30
CA LEU A 3 -8.50 12.95 9.42
C LEU A 3 -9.33 11.90 10.11
N ASP A 4 -9.01 11.60 11.36
CA ASP A 4 -9.75 10.61 12.15
C ASP A 4 -11.21 11.03 12.30
N ALA A 5 -11.47 12.30 12.64
CA ALA A 5 -12.84 12.80 12.70
C ALA A 5 -13.60 12.63 11.37
N LEU A 6 -12.94 12.86 10.23
CA LEU A 6 -13.58 12.85 8.90
C LEU A 6 -13.62 11.47 8.21
N TYR A 7 -12.66 10.59 8.48
CA TYR A 7 -12.44 9.34 7.75
C TYR A 7 -12.54 8.09 8.63
N ASN A 8 -12.77 8.23 9.94
CA ASN A 8 -13.08 7.09 10.80
C ASN A 8 -14.54 6.66 10.58
N PRO A 9 -14.82 5.40 10.17
CA PRO A 9 -16.19 4.90 9.96
C PRO A 9 -17.10 5.04 11.20
N SER A 10 -16.54 5.01 12.40
CA SER A 10 -17.27 5.12 13.66
C SER A 10 -17.49 6.57 14.12
N SER A 11 -16.81 7.54 13.50
CA SER A 11 -16.92 8.95 13.89
C SER A 11 -18.24 9.56 13.44
N LYS A 12 -18.85 10.36 14.33
CA LYS A 12 -20.08 11.12 14.03
C LYS A 12 -19.79 12.61 14.22
N ILE A 13 -19.57 13.33 13.13
CA ILE A 13 -19.48 14.79 13.15
C ILE A 13 -20.89 15.37 12.97
N GLY A 14 -21.28 16.32 13.83
CA GLY A 14 -22.50 17.09 13.63
C GLY A 14 -22.49 17.84 12.30
N SER A 15 -23.60 17.79 11.55
CA SER A 15 -23.70 18.38 10.20
C SER A 15 -23.32 19.86 10.17
N GLU A 16 -23.61 20.60 11.24
CA GLU A 16 -23.28 22.01 11.47
C GLU A 16 -21.77 22.31 11.60
N HIS A 17 -20.94 21.30 11.86
CA HIS A 17 -19.49 21.46 12.03
C HIS A 17 -18.69 20.81 10.91
N LYS A 18 -19.30 19.89 10.14
CA LYS A 18 -18.67 19.19 9.03
C LYS A 18 -17.91 20.11 8.08
N THR A 19 -18.56 21.19 7.60
CA THR A 19 -17.92 22.14 6.66
C THR A 19 -16.71 22.85 7.26
N LYS A 20 -16.71 23.11 8.58
CA LYS A 20 -15.57 23.73 9.28
C LYS A 20 -14.38 22.78 9.35
N TYR A 21 -14.61 21.50 9.65
CA TYR A 21 -13.55 20.49 9.72
C TYR A 21 -12.90 20.28 8.36
N ILE A 22 -13.73 20.16 7.31
CA ILE A 22 -13.27 20.03 5.93
C ILE A 22 -12.46 21.26 5.53
N TYR A 23 -12.98 22.47 5.79
CA TYR A 23 -12.27 23.71 5.44
C TYR A 23 -10.93 23.81 6.17
N LEU A 24 -10.86 23.51 7.47
CA LEU A 24 -9.62 23.55 8.23
C LEU A 24 -8.58 22.58 7.67
N LEU A 25 -8.99 21.36 7.33
CA LEU A 25 -8.10 20.36 6.74
C LEU A 25 -7.65 20.79 5.33
N ALA A 26 -8.57 21.28 4.49
CA ALA A 26 -8.24 21.76 3.16
C ALA A 26 -7.28 22.96 3.22
N TYR A 27 -7.52 23.90 4.13
CA TYR A 27 -6.70 25.08 4.31
C TYR A 27 -5.28 24.73 4.70
N SER A 28 -5.09 23.79 5.64
CA SER A 28 -3.77 23.42 6.14
C SER A 28 -2.87 22.74 5.10
N VAL A 29 -3.46 22.15 4.06
CA VAL A 29 -2.72 21.36 3.06
C VAL A 29 -2.61 22.03 1.69
N SER A 30 -3.38 23.08 1.42
CA SER A 30 -3.45 23.71 0.08
C SER A 30 -3.07 25.19 0.05
N VAL A 31 -3.02 25.87 1.19
CA VAL A 31 -2.69 27.30 1.24
C VAL A 31 -1.20 27.49 1.42
N VAL A 32 -0.58 28.23 0.50
CA VAL A 32 0.86 28.50 0.52
C VAL A 32 1.11 29.95 0.93
N GLU A 33 1.88 30.12 2.00
CA GLU A 33 2.37 31.45 2.40
C GLU A 33 3.69 31.75 1.67
N THR A 34 3.72 32.89 0.99
CA THR A 34 4.96 33.43 0.41
C THR A 34 5.38 34.67 1.19
N HIS A 35 6.58 34.60 1.76
CA HIS A 35 7.22 35.73 2.42
C HIS A 35 8.42 36.19 1.59
N ARG A 36 8.38 37.42 1.05
CA ARG A 36 9.53 38.02 0.38
C ARG A 36 10.11 39.09 1.28
N ARG A 37 11.44 39.11 1.45
CA ARG A 37 12.11 40.17 2.24
C ARG A 37 11.66 41.55 1.73
N GLY A 38 11.08 42.36 2.61
CA GLY A 38 10.61 43.71 2.31
C GLY A 38 9.24 43.84 1.62
N LYS A 39 8.58 42.74 1.23
CA LYS A 39 7.20 42.75 0.72
C LYS A 39 6.38 41.77 1.57
N GLY A 40 5.40 42.28 2.31
CA GLY A 40 4.64 41.55 3.34
C GLY A 40 4.10 40.17 2.94
N ARG A 41 3.56 39.45 3.91
CA ARG A 41 3.05 38.08 3.74
C ARG A 41 1.93 38.04 2.68
N ARG A 42 2.05 37.17 1.69
CA ARG A 42 1.01 36.91 0.68
C ARG A 42 0.59 35.45 0.73
N LEU A 43 -0.72 35.21 0.77
CA LEU A 43 -1.33 33.88 0.78
C LEU A 43 -1.78 33.50 -0.64
N ASN A 44 -1.37 32.33 -1.12
CA ASN A 44 -1.97 31.68 -2.29
C ASN A 44 -3.03 30.68 -1.83
N LYS A 45 -4.24 30.77 -2.37
CA LYS A 45 -5.40 29.91 -2.07
C LYS A 45 -6.01 29.26 -3.31
N GLU A 46 -5.29 29.20 -4.42
CA GLU A 46 -5.79 28.70 -5.72
C GLU A 46 -6.34 27.27 -5.63
N GLU A 47 -5.65 26.37 -4.92
CA GLU A 47 -6.05 24.96 -4.78
C GLU A 47 -7.05 24.70 -3.65
N LEU A 48 -7.37 25.71 -2.84
CA LEU A 48 -8.19 25.53 -1.65
C LEU A 48 -9.59 25.02 -1.98
N LYS A 49 -10.22 25.56 -3.04
CA LYS A 49 -11.57 25.19 -3.43
C LYS A 49 -11.65 23.74 -3.92
N THR A 50 -10.75 23.35 -4.81
CA THR A 50 -10.73 21.99 -5.38
C THR A 50 -10.37 20.95 -4.31
N THR A 51 -9.43 21.27 -3.43
CA THR A 51 -9.08 20.41 -2.28
C THR A 51 -10.26 20.23 -1.32
N THR A 52 -10.97 21.31 -0.98
CA THR A 52 -12.18 21.27 -0.14
C THR A 52 -13.23 20.35 -0.75
N GLN A 53 -13.49 20.49 -2.05
CA GLN A 53 -14.47 19.67 -2.77
C GLN A 53 -14.07 18.18 -2.81
N ALA A 54 -12.78 17.88 -3.01
CA ALA A 54 -12.30 16.51 -3.03
C ALA A 54 -12.44 15.81 -1.66
N ILE A 55 -12.12 16.53 -0.57
CA ILE A 55 -12.33 16.03 0.80
C ILE A 55 -13.82 15.84 1.07
N GLU A 56 -14.67 16.82 0.74
CA GLU A 56 -16.11 16.74 0.97
C GLU A 56 -16.76 15.57 0.23
N LYS A 57 -16.39 15.36 -1.04
CA LYS A 57 -16.90 14.25 -1.85
C LYS A 57 -16.53 12.91 -1.23
N THR A 58 -15.26 12.69 -0.94
CA THR A 58 -14.79 11.41 -0.38
C THR A 58 -15.29 11.15 1.04
N HIS A 59 -15.32 12.16 1.91
CA HIS A 59 -15.93 12.02 3.23
C HIS A 59 -17.41 11.67 3.13
N SER A 60 -18.17 12.31 2.22
CA SER A 60 -19.60 12.02 2.08
C SER A 60 -19.86 10.59 1.59
N LEU A 61 -19.04 10.09 0.66
CA LEU A 61 -19.08 8.71 0.20
C LEU A 61 -18.88 7.72 1.36
N PHE A 62 -17.83 7.90 2.15
CA PHE A 62 -17.53 7.01 3.27
C PHE A 62 -18.51 7.13 4.44
N ALA A 63 -19.05 8.33 4.70
CA ALA A 63 -20.11 8.51 5.70
C ALA A 63 -21.42 7.80 5.30
N SER A 64 -21.66 7.63 4.00
CA SER A 64 -22.82 6.90 3.47
C SER A 64 -22.55 5.43 3.15
N TYR A 65 -21.33 4.95 3.37
CA TYR A 65 -20.91 3.59 3.02
C TYR A 65 -21.74 2.56 3.77
N LYS A 66 -22.39 1.66 3.02
CA LYS A 66 -23.13 0.52 3.58
C LYS A 66 -22.58 -0.81 3.10
N SER A 67 -22.02 -0.83 1.89
CA SER A 67 -21.59 -2.06 1.24
C SER A 67 -20.52 -1.81 0.17
N SER A 68 -19.77 -2.85 -0.19
CA SER A 68 -18.75 -2.78 -1.25
C SER A 68 -19.30 -2.29 -2.59
N SER A 69 -20.57 -2.55 -2.92
CA SER A 69 -21.19 -2.09 -4.17
C SER A 69 -21.26 -0.57 -4.29
N ASP A 70 -21.42 0.13 -3.15
CA ASP A 70 -21.45 1.61 -3.13
C ASP A 70 -20.08 2.18 -3.54
N LEU A 71 -18.99 1.53 -3.09
CA LEU A 71 -17.63 1.92 -3.45
C LEU A 71 -17.33 1.65 -4.92
N ILE A 72 -17.79 0.51 -5.44
CA ILE A 72 -17.58 0.13 -6.84
C ILE A 72 -18.24 1.15 -7.77
N ALA A 73 -19.47 1.58 -7.46
CA ALA A 73 -20.19 2.59 -8.24
C ALA A 73 -19.43 3.94 -8.31
N GLU A 74 -18.64 4.24 -7.29
CA GLU A 74 -17.92 5.52 -7.15
C GLU A 74 -16.40 5.38 -7.33
N VAL A 75 -15.92 4.25 -7.86
CA VAL A 75 -14.48 3.98 -8.00
C VAL A 75 -13.76 5.05 -8.83
N ALA A 76 -14.35 5.49 -9.94
CA ALA A 76 -13.78 6.54 -10.79
C ALA A 76 -13.68 7.89 -10.05
N THR A 77 -14.67 8.20 -9.22
CA THR A 77 -14.65 9.36 -8.32
C THR A 77 -13.50 9.24 -7.32
N LEU A 78 -13.36 8.08 -6.68
CA LEU A 78 -12.33 7.82 -5.68
C LEU A 78 -10.94 7.97 -6.29
N PHE A 79 -10.68 7.37 -7.45
CA PHE A 79 -9.37 7.44 -8.13
C PHE A 79 -9.03 8.87 -8.56
N THR A 80 -10.01 9.63 -9.04
CA THR A 80 -9.80 11.06 -9.35
C THR A 80 -9.44 11.86 -8.08
N SER A 81 -10.11 11.57 -6.96
CA SER A 81 -9.91 12.28 -5.71
C SER A 81 -8.62 11.88 -4.99
N ILE A 82 -8.15 10.63 -5.17
CA ILE A 82 -6.88 10.13 -4.63
C ILE A 82 -5.71 11.01 -5.06
N LYS A 83 -5.76 11.66 -6.23
CA LYS A 83 -4.68 12.55 -6.69
C LYS A 83 -4.33 13.68 -5.71
N PHE A 84 -5.24 14.05 -4.80
CA PHE A 84 -4.95 14.96 -3.71
C PHE A 84 -4.30 14.21 -2.53
N PRO A 85 -3.07 14.53 -2.09
CA PRO A 85 -2.36 13.78 -1.05
C PRO A 85 -3.13 13.65 0.27
N VAL A 86 -3.85 14.71 0.66
CA VAL A 86 -4.69 14.71 1.87
C VAL A 86 -5.85 13.71 1.77
N VAL A 87 -6.43 13.55 0.58
CA VAL A 87 -7.51 12.61 0.33
C VAL A 87 -6.98 11.20 0.30
N ALA A 88 -5.85 10.94 -0.39
CA ALA A 88 -5.18 9.65 -0.37
C ALA A 88 -4.86 9.17 1.05
N MET A 89 -4.37 10.08 1.88
CA MET A 89 -4.04 9.77 3.26
C MET A 89 -5.29 9.57 4.14
N GLY A 90 -6.39 10.29 3.87
CA GLY A 90 -7.70 10.02 4.47
C GLY A 90 -8.28 8.67 4.06
N ILE A 91 -8.19 8.31 2.77
CA ILE A 91 -8.62 7.00 2.23
C ILE A 91 -7.79 5.88 2.86
N LEU A 92 -6.47 6.02 2.93
CA LEU A 92 -5.61 5.02 3.56
C LEU A 92 -5.94 4.84 5.05
N HIS A 93 -6.26 5.93 5.77
CA HIS A 93 -6.71 5.87 7.16
C HIS A 93 -8.07 5.16 7.31
N TRP A 94 -9.02 5.45 6.42
CA TRP A 94 -10.32 4.78 6.40
C TRP A 94 -10.19 3.29 6.06
N VAL A 95 -9.38 2.94 5.06
CA VAL A 95 -9.09 1.55 4.70
C VAL A 95 -8.49 0.83 5.89
N ASP A 96 -7.45 1.38 6.52
CA ASP A 96 -6.79 0.81 7.69
C ASP A 96 -7.79 0.44 8.79
N LEU A 97 -8.65 1.39 9.18
CA LEU A 97 -9.68 1.14 10.19
C LEU A 97 -10.69 0.09 9.75
N THR A 98 -11.09 0.08 8.47
CA THR A 98 -12.14 -0.81 7.96
C THR A 98 -11.65 -2.25 7.81
N VAL A 99 -10.45 -2.46 7.25
CA VAL A 99 -9.90 -3.81 7.03
C VAL A 99 -9.29 -4.42 8.29
N SER A 100 -8.96 -3.59 9.29
CA SER A 100 -8.50 -4.06 10.60
C SER A 100 -9.64 -4.55 11.50
N GLU A 101 -10.91 -4.40 11.09
CA GLU A 101 -12.04 -4.97 11.83
C GLU A 101 -11.96 -6.51 11.84
N PRO A 102 -12.09 -7.18 13.01
CA PRO A 102 -11.84 -8.62 13.15
C PRO A 102 -12.65 -9.54 12.22
N ASN A 103 -13.82 -9.08 11.77
CA ASN A 103 -14.72 -9.85 10.90
C ASN A 103 -14.65 -9.42 9.44
N PHE A 104 -13.83 -8.43 9.06
CA PHE A 104 -13.78 -7.91 7.69
C PHE A 104 -13.50 -9.03 6.68
N PHE A 105 -12.39 -9.75 6.84
CA PHE A 105 -12.01 -10.84 5.93
C PHE A 105 -12.86 -12.11 6.07
N LYS A 106 -13.70 -12.20 7.10
CA LYS A 106 -14.69 -13.29 7.22
C LYS A 106 -15.94 -13.01 6.38
N LEU A 107 -16.33 -11.73 6.31
CA LEU A 107 -17.54 -11.29 5.63
C LEU A 107 -17.28 -10.90 4.18
N ASN A 108 -16.06 -10.50 3.84
CA ASN A 108 -15.68 -10.17 2.48
C ASN A 108 -15.28 -11.44 1.72
N THR A 109 -16.06 -11.78 0.69
CA THR A 109 -15.84 -12.95 -0.16
C THR A 109 -15.15 -12.61 -1.49
N ASP A 110 -14.79 -11.35 -1.70
CA ASP A 110 -14.14 -10.93 -2.94
C ASP A 110 -12.69 -11.43 -2.96
N HIS A 111 -12.24 -11.91 -4.11
CA HIS A 111 -10.84 -12.33 -4.28
C HIS A 111 -9.87 -11.20 -3.94
N THR A 112 -10.19 -9.96 -4.31
CA THR A 112 -9.40 -8.78 -3.94
C THR A 112 -10.37 -7.67 -3.51
N PRO A 113 -10.51 -7.42 -2.20
CA PRO A 113 -11.36 -6.34 -1.70
C PRO A 113 -10.95 -5.00 -2.31
N LEU A 114 -11.92 -4.20 -2.79
CA LEU A 114 -11.68 -2.86 -3.35
C LEU A 114 -10.89 -1.95 -2.38
N HIS A 115 -11.00 -2.19 -1.08
CA HIS A 115 -10.21 -1.53 -0.03
C HIS A 115 -8.70 -1.67 -0.26
N LEU A 116 -8.22 -2.86 -0.64
CA LEU A 116 -6.80 -3.09 -0.92
C LEU A 116 -6.40 -2.58 -2.30
N VAL A 117 -7.31 -2.56 -3.28
CA VAL A 117 -7.09 -1.88 -4.56
C VAL A 117 -6.93 -0.36 -4.36
N LEU A 118 -7.66 0.23 -3.41
CA LEU A 118 -7.45 1.64 -3.04
C LEU A 118 -6.06 1.87 -2.42
N VAL A 119 -5.49 0.91 -1.71
CA VAL A 119 -4.09 0.98 -1.24
C VAL A 119 -3.15 1.03 -2.44
N ASP A 120 -3.35 0.15 -3.44
CA ASP A 120 -2.55 0.12 -4.67
C ASP A 120 -2.61 1.44 -5.44
N GLU A 121 -3.79 2.05 -5.52
CA GLU A 121 -3.97 3.36 -6.17
C GLU A 121 -3.31 4.48 -5.36
N VAL A 122 -3.40 4.46 -4.02
CA VAL A 122 -2.72 5.42 -3.15
C VAL A 122 -1.20 5.36 -3.34
N VAL A 123 -0.60 4.17 -3.29
CA VAL A 123 0.86 4.01 -3.42
C VAL A 123 1.34 4.32 -4.84
N SER A 124 0.46 4.16 -5.84
CA SER A 124 0.74 4.55 -7.21
C SER A 124 0.84 6.06 -7.42
N ASN A 125 0.16 6.84 -6.58
CA ASN A 125 0.14 8.30 -6.72
C ASN A 125 1.02 9.01 -5.69
N HIS A 126 1.31 8.41 -4.53
CA HIS A 126 1.89 9.12 -3.37
C HIS A 126 3.05 8.35 -2.71
N PRO A 127 4.31 8.60 -3.13
CA PRO A 127 5.49 7.96 -2.53
C PRO A 127 5.65 8.18 -1.03
N LEU A 128 5.25 9.37 -0.53
CA LEU A 128 5.34 9.69 0.89
C LEU A 128 4.36 8.89 1.77
N LEU A 129 3.43 8.14 1.17
CA LEU A 129 2.51 7.26 1.89
C LEU A 129 2.92 5.78 1.83
N HIS A 130 4.01 5.44 1.14
CA HIS A 130 4.46 4.05 0.98
C HIS A 130 4.71 3.36 2.32
N GLN A 131 5.45 3.98 3.24
CA GLN A 131 5.73 3.37 4.54
C GLN A 131 4.45 3.10 5.32
N ARG A 132 3.50 4.03 5.30
CA ARG A 132 2.22 3.86 6.01
C ARG A 132 1.37 2.74 5.40
N ALA A 133 1.38 2.60 4.07
CA ALA A 133 0.73 1.49 3.39
C ALA A 133 1.41 0.15 3.71
N LEU A 134 2.75 0.13 3.75
CA LEU A 134 3.51 -1.05 4.13
C LEU A 134 3.20 -1.46 5.58
N ASP A 135 3.16 -0.53 6.53
CA ASP A 135 2.84 -0.82 7.93
C ASP A 135 1.43 -1.42 8.10
N LEU A 136 0.47 -1.01 7.26
CA LEU A 136 -0.85 -1.64 7.20
C LEU A 136 -0.74 -3.08 6.68
N LEU A 137 -0.09 -3.28 5.53
CA LEU A 137 0.03 -4.61 4.92
C LEU A 137 0.80 -5.58 5.81
N ILE A 138 1.84 -5.13 6.52
CA ILE A 138 2.59 -5.93 7.50
C ILE A 138 1.67 -6.39 8.62
N ARG A 139 0.91 -5.49 9.25
CA ARG A 139 -0.02 -5.85 10.33
C ARG A 139 -1.06 -6.87 9.87
N LEU A 140 -1.62 -6.68 8.67
CA LEU A 140 -2.55 -7.64 8.09
C LEU A 140 -1.87 -8.99 7.81
N PHE A 141 -0.66 -8.98 7.27
CA PHE A 141 0.06 -10.21 6.95
C PHE A 141 0.46 -11.00 8.20
N GLU A 142 0.83 -10.31 9.28
CA GLU A 142 1.22 -10.93 10.56
C GLU A 142 0.03 -11.47 11.36
N ASP A 143 -1.20 -11.04 11.06
CA ASP A 143 -2.39 -11.58 11.71
C ASP A 143 -2.53 -13.10 11.45
N SER A 144 -3.05 -13.81 12.46
CA SER A 144 -3.16 -15.26 12.46
C SER A 144 -4.39 -15.74 11.70
N TYR A 145 -5.47 -14.95 11.68
CA TYR A 145 -6.75 -15.31 11.06
C TYR A 145 -7.23 -16.72 11.43
N ASN A 146 -7.17 -17.05 12.72
CA ASN A 146 -7.44 -18.40 13.24
C ASN A 146 -8.84 -18.94 12.89
N ASP A 147 -9.79 -18.03 12.69
CA ASP A 147 -11.19 -18.36 12.38
C ASP A 147 -11.44 -18.60 10.87
N LEU A 148 -10.44 -18.39 10.01
CA LEU A 148 -10.51 -18.69 8.58
C LEU A 148 -9.93 -20.07 8.29
N ASP A 149 -10.51 -20.74 7.29
CA ASP A 149 -9.97 -21.98 6.72
C ASP A 149 -8.52 -21.79 6.27
N VAL A 150 -7.70 -22.83 6.43
CA VAL A 150 -6.26 -22.79 6.12
C VAL A 150 -5.99 -22.32 4.69
N LEU A 151 -6.76 -22.81 3.72
CA LEU A 151 -6.61 -22.41 2.32
C LEU A 151 -7.00 -20.94 2.10
N VAL A 152 -8.08 -20.47 2.73
CA VAL A 152 -8.52 -19.07 2.65
C VAL A 152 -7.48 -18.13 3.26
N ARG A 153 -6.89 -18.52 4.40
CA ARG A 153 -5.79 -17.78 5.03
C ARG A 153 -4.58 -17.71 4.12
N LEU A 154 -4.23 -18.80 3.45
CA LEU A 154 -3.10 -18.83 2.53
C LEU A 154 -3.32 -17.89 1.35
N GLU A 155 -4.48 -17.94 0.71
CA GLU A 155 -4.83 -17.05 -0.41
C GLU A 155 -4.90 -15.58 0.02
N LEU A 156 -5.43 -15.29 1.22
CA LEU A 156 -5.38 -13.94 1.80
C LEU A 156 -3.94 -13.45 1.96
N LYS A 157 -3.04 -14.28 2.50
CA LYS A 157 -1.63 -13.88 2.66
C LYS A 157 -0.90 -13.71 1.34
N LYS A 158 -1.19 -14.52 0.31
CA LYS A 158 -0.68 -14.28 -1.06
C LYS A 158 -1.19 -12.96 -1.61
N MET A 159 -2.48 -12.69 -1.48
CA MET A 159 -3.08 -11.43 -1.91
C MET A 159 -2.42 -10.22 -1.25
N LEU A 160 -2.05 -10.30 0.04
CA LEU A 160 -1.31 -9.25 0.74
C LEU A 160 0.13 -9.10 0.21
N LEU A 161 0.81 -10.22 -0.08
CA LEU A 161 2.14 -10.21 -0.70
C LEU A 161 2.11 -9.54 -2.09
N ASP A 162 1.05 -9.75 -2.89
CA ASP A 162 0.90 -9.09 -4.18
C ASP A 162 0.81 -7.55 -4.03
N ARG A 163 0.16 -7.06 -2.97
CA ARG A 163 0.12 -5.61 -2.67
C ARG A 163 1.49 -5.10 -2.22
N MET A 164 2.25 -5.91 -1.48
CA MET A 164 3.65 -5.58 -1.11
C MET A 164 4.57 -5.57 -2.34
N LEU A 165 4.38 -6.48 -3.29
CA LEU A 165 5.08 -6.50 -4.58
C LEU A 165 4.72 -5.28 -5.43
N HIS A 166 3.46 -4.86 -5.42
CA HIS A 166 3.07 -3.60 -6.07
C HIS A 166 3.74 -2.38 -5.41
N LEU A 167 3.83 -2.32 -4.08
CA LEU A 167 4.62 -1.30 -3.37
C LEU A 167 6.10 -1.31 -3.80
N LEU A 168 6.69 -2.49 -3.93
CA LEU A 168 8.05 -2.69 -4.43
C LEU A 168 8.17 -2.13 -5.86
N HIS A 169 7.23 -2.46 -6.76
CA HIS A 169 7.16 -1.93 -8.11
C HIS A 169 7.05 -0.40 -8.15
N ARG A 170 6.38 0.20 -7.17
CA ARG A 170 6.27 1.67 -7.03
C ARG A 170 7.49 2.33 -6.40
N GLY A 171 8.53 1.57 -6.04
CA GLY A 171 9.81 2.09 -5.54
C GLY A 171 10.05 1.89 -4.04
N CYS A 172 9.13 1.26 -3.30
CA CYS A 172 9.30 0.93 -1.87
C CYS A 172 10.06 -0.40 -1.70
N VAL A 173 11.21 -0.53 -2.36
CA VAL A 173 11.89 -1.83 -2.50
C VAL A 173 12.52 -2.31 -1.19
N ILE A 174 13.45 -1.52 -0.64
CA ILE A 174 14.24 -1.92 0.52
C ILE A 174 13.37 -2.23 1.74
N PRO A 175 12.35 -1.42 2.11
CA PRO A 175 11.50 -1.74 3.25
C PRO A 175 10.72 -3.05 3.08
N VAL A 176 10.19 -3.32 1.88
CA VAL A 176 9.45 -4.56 1.59
C VAL A 176 10.37 -5.78 1.69
N VAL A 177 11.52 -5.77 1.01
CA VAL A 177 12.45 -6.91 1.03
C VAL A 177 13.01 -7.13 2.44
N SER A 178 13.30 -6.06 3.19
CA SER A 178 13.75 -6.14 4.58
C SER A 178 12.71 -6.80 5.49
N PHE A 179 11.43 -6.52 5.28
CA PHE A 179 10.36 -7.19 6.03
C PHE A 179 10.30 -8.69 5.71
N ILE A 180 10.25 -9.06 4.42
CA ILE A 180 10.14 -10.46 4.00
C ILE A 180 11.32 -11.28 4.49
N THR A 181 12.55 -10.76 4.32
CA THR A 181 13.77 -11.42 4.78
C THR A 181 13.82 -11.60 6.30
N LYS A 182 13.24 -10.66 7.07
CA LYS A 182 13.13 -10.76 8.53
C LYS A 182 12.13 -11.82 9.00
N CYS A 183 11.08 -12.11 8.23
CA CYS A 183 10.03 -13.05 8.63
C CYS A 183 10.13 -14.44 7.97
N VAL A 184 11.21 -14.73 7.24
CA VAL A 184 11.44 -16.01 6.53
C VAL A 184 11.19 -17.23 7.42
N ASP A 185 11.79 -17.27 8.60
CA ASP A 185 11.72 -18.46 9.48
C ASP A 185 10.32 -18.74 10.04
N ASN A 186 9.45 -17.72 10.04
CA ASN A 186 8.09 -17.80 10.58
C ASN A 186 7.01 -17.78 9.49
N THR A 187 7.41 -17.81 8.21
CA THR A 187 6.50 -17.70 7.07
C THR A 187 6.41 -19.04 6.35
N ASP A 188 5.20 -19.39 5.90
CA ASP A 188 4.99 -20.61 5.11
C ASP A 188 5.80 -20.58 3.81
N MET A 189 6.48 -21.70 3.49
CA MET A 189 7.35 -21.81 2.32
C MET A 189 6.61 -21.55 1.00
N SER A 190 5.30 -21.85 0.91
CA SER A 190 4.51 -21.52 -0.28
C SER A 190 4.30 -20.02 -0.48
N LEU A 191 4.24 -19.24 0.61
CA LEU A 191 4.14 -17.77 0.55
C LEU A 191 5.48 -17.14 0.14
N LEU A 192 6.59 -17.63 0.70
CA LEU A 192 7.93 -17.18 0.30
C LEU A 192 8.20 -17.51 -1.17
N ARG A 193 7.82 -18.71 -1.62
CA ARG A 193 7.91 -19.12 -3.03
C ARG A 193 7.12 -18.20 -3.95
N HIS A 194 5.87 -17.92 -3.58
CA HIS A 194 5.02 -16.98 -4.33
C HIS A 194 5.70 -15.62 -4.47
N PHE A 195 6.15 -15.03 -3.35
CA PHE A 195 6.83 -13.74 -3.35
C PHE A 195 8.09 -13.74 -4.24
N VAL A 196 8.97 -14.74 -4.11
CA VAL A 196 10.21 -14.82 -4.88
C VAL A 196 9.93 -15.01 -6.38
N THR A 197 8.93 -15.80 -6.74
CA THR A 197 8.56 -16.04 -8.14
C THR A 197 8.12 -14.75 -8.80
N GLU A 198 7.13 -14.07 -8.22
CA GLU A 198 6.60 -12.81 -8.76
C GLU A 198 7.65 -11.69 -8.74
N LEU A 199 8.51 -11.66 -7.72
CA LEU A 199 9.60 -10.69 -7.66
C LEU A 199 10.60 -10.89 -8.81
N LEU A 200 11.05 -12.12 -9.03
CA LEU A 200 12.02 -12.45 -10.07
C LEU A 200 11.47 -12.20 -11.48
N ASP A 201 10.17 -12.43 -11.70
CA ASP A 201 9.52 -12.14 -12.97
C ASP A 201 9.38 -10.63 -13.25
N MET A 202 9.47 -9.78 -12.23
CA MET A 202 9.29 -8.33 -12.34
C MET A 202 10.61 -7.54 -12.41
N ILE A 203 11.71 -8.07 -11.88
CA ILE A 203 12.98 -7.34 -11.78
C ILE A 203 13.94 -7.66 -12.92
N ALA A 204 14.81 -6.71 -13.25
CA ALA A 204 15.90 -6.91 -14.19
C ALA A 204 17.14 -6.10 -13.76
N PRO A 205 18.35 -6.47 -14.20
CA PRO A 205 19.56 -5.68 -13.97
C PRO A 205 19.50 -4.27 -14.59
N PRO A 206 20.32 -3.31 -14.13
CA PRO A 206 21.31 -3.44 -13.06
C PRO A 206 20.68 -3.37 -11.66
N TYR A 207 21.18 -4.21 -10.74
CA TYR A 207 20.75 -4.21 -9.34
C TYR A 207 21.61 -3.28 -8.48
N THR A 208 21.08 -2.81 -7.36
CA THR A 208 21.86 -2.11 -6.35
C THR A 208 22.49 -3.09 -5.36
N VAL A 209 23.63 -2.73 -4.78
CA VAL A 209 24.33 -3.57 -3.78
C VAL A 209 23.43 -3.88 -2.59
N GLU A 210 22.71 -2.88 -2.09
CA GLU A 210 21.81 -3.02 -0.93
C GLU A 210 20.68 -4.01 -1.21
N PHE A 211 20.07 -3.95 -2.41
CA PHE A 211 19.02 -4.89 -2.81
C PHE A 211 19.56 -6.33 -2.90
N VAL A 212 20.72 -6.51 -3.53
CA VAL A 212 21.37 -7.83 -3.65
C VAL A 212 21.70 -8.41 -2.27
N GLN A 213 22.26 -7.61 -1.37
CA GLN A 213 22.62 -8.08 -0.02
C GLN A 213 21.42 -8.58 0.78
N LEU A 214 20.26 -7.93 0.63
CA LEU A 214 19.03 -8.36 1.29
C LEU A 214 18.40 -9.59 0.61
N LEU A 215 18.34 -9.59 -0.72
CA LEU A 215 17.57 -10.59 -1.45
C LEU A 215 18.35 -11.91 -1.68
N LEU A 216 19.67 -11.85 -1.87
CA LEU A 216 20.47 -13.03 -2.21
C LEU A 216 20.34 -14.17 -1.19
N PRO A 217 20.41 -13.93 0.14
CA PRO A 217 20.22 -15.01 1.12
C PRO A 217 18.85 -15.69 1.03
N LEU A 218 17.80 -14.95 0.67
CA LEU A 218 16.46 -15.50 0.46
C LEU A 218 16.40 -16.39 -0.78
N ILE A 219 17.07 -16.00 -1.86
CA ILE A 219 17.11 -16.76 -3.12
C ILE A 219 18.00 -18.00 -3.01
N GLU A 220 19.12 -17.93 -2.29
CA GLU A 220 20.00 -19.08 -2.03
C GLU A 220 19.37 -20.13 -1.11
N ASN A 221 18.28 -19.79 -0.41
CA ASN A 221 17.54 -20.74 0.39
C ASN A 221 16.78 -21.74 -0.51
N LYS A 222 17.37 -22.92 -0.67
CA LYS A 222 16.83 -24.04 -1.45
C LYS A 222 15.42 -24.48 -1.06
N ALA A 223 15.03 -24.34 0.21
CA ALA A 223 13.65 -24.65 0.63
C ALA A 223 12.62 -23.73 -0.03
N VAL A 224 13.04 -22.52 -0.41
CA VAL A 224 12.26 -21.57 -1.19
C VAL A 224 12.43 -21.86 -2.68
N THR A 225 13.66 -22.00 -3.19
CA THR A 225 13.89 -21.91 -4.64
C THR A 225 13.96 -23.24 -5.41
N ASP A 226 14.11 -24.41 -4.77
CA ASP A 226 14.35 -25.69 -5.45
C ASP A 226 13.22 -26.11 -6.43
N THR A 227 11.99 -25.63 -6.20
CA THR A 227 10.83 -25.95 -7.05
C THR A 227 10.48 -24.85 -8.06
N LEU A 228 11.20 -23.72 -8.05
CA LEU A 228 10.93 -22.57 -8.90
C LEU A 228 11.57 -22.76 -10.27
N ARG A 229 11.00 -23.65 -11.07
CA ARG A 229 11.27 -23.68 -12.52
C ARG A 229 10.08 -23.07 -13.22
N THR A 230 10.30 -22.03 -14.02
CA THR A 230 9.21 -21.40 -14.77
C THR A 230 8.72 -22.35 -15.87
N SER A 231 7.45 -22.23 -16.25
CA SER A 231 6.79 -23.09 -17.23
C SER A 231 7.38 -22.97 -18.64
N ASP A 232 8.10 -21.88 -18.93
CA ASP A 232 8.83 -21.62 -20.17
C ASP A 232 10.27 -22.17 -20.17
N GLY A 233 10.68 -22.87 -19.11
CA GLY A 233 12.00 -23.48 -18.98
C GLY A 233 13.13 -22.51 -18.62
N LYS A 234 12.80 -21.25 -18.28
CA LYS A 234 13.77 -20.32 -17.71
C LYS A 234 14.07 -20.69 -16.26
N ASP A 235 15.27 -20.31 -15.84
CA ASP A 235 15.73 -20.46 -14.47
C ASP A 235 16.10 -19.07 -13.93
N PRO A 236 15.09 -18.25 -13.58
CA PRO A 236 15.32 -16.87 -13.16
C PRO A 236 16.13 -16.81 -11.85
N VAL A 237 16.07 -17.88 -11.05
CA VAL A 237 16.90 -18.05 -9.85
C VAL A 237 18.37 -18.14 -10.23
N SER A 238 18.73 -19.07 -11.14
CA SER A 238 20.11 -19.20 -11.61
C SER A 238 20.60 -17.94 -12.35
N GLU A 239 19.74 -17.31 -13.16
CA GLU A 239 20.08 -16.04 -13.83
C GLU A 239 20.43 -14.93 -12.83
N PHE A 240 19.61 -14.77 -11.79
CA PHE A 240 19.87 -13.80 -10.73
C PHE A 240 21.16 -14.11 -9.97
N ILE A 241 21.38 -15.36 -9.56
CA ILE A 241 22.59 -15.79 -8.83
C ILE A 241 23.84 -15.56 -9.67
N ASN A 242 23.84 -15.99 -10.94
CA ASN A 242 24.97 -15.81 -11.85
C ASN A 242 25.30 -14.33 -12.06
N HIS A 243 24.27 -13.48 -12.21
CA HIS A 243 24.47 -12.04 -12.29
C HIS A 243 25.09 -11.47 -11.01
N CYS A 244 24.62 -11.90 -9.83
CA CYS A 244 25.15 -11.45 -8.55
C CYS A 244 26.61 -11.86 -8.35
N GLN A 245 26.96 -13.09 -8.71
CA GLN A 245 28.32 -13.61 -8.62
C GLN A 245 29.29 -12.81 -9.50
N ALA A 246 28.89 -12.52 -10.74
CA ALA A 246 29.73 -11.80 -11.70
C ALA A 246 29.96 -10.32 -11.35
N ASN A 247 29.00 -9.67 -10.67
CA ASN A 247 29.03 -8.21 -10.49
C ASN A 247 29.25 -7.74 -9.04
N PHE A 248 29.00 -8.59 -8.03
CA PHE A 248 29.01 -8.18 -6.61
C PHE A 248 29.91 -9.03 -5.72
N VAL A 249 30.09 -10.33 -6.04
CA VAL A 249 30.90 -11.25 -5.22
C VAL A 249 32.33 -11.40 -5.76
N ASN A 250 32.49 -11.52 -7.07
CA ASN A 250 33.79 -11.62 -7.74
C ASN A 250 33.95 -10.55 -8.85
N PRO A 251 33.96 -9.24 -8.51
CA PRO A 251 34.19 -8.22 -9.52
C PRO A 251 35.62 -8.37 -10.09
N THR A 252 35.73 -8.67 -11.39
CA THR A 252 36.99 -8.61 -12.14
C THR A 252 37.51 -7.18 -12.25
#